data_AF-A0A968UHG4-F1
#
_entry.id   AF-A0A968UHG4-F1
#
_cell.length_a   1.000
_cell.length_b   1.000
_cell.length_c   1.000
_cell.angle_alpha   90.00
_cell.angle_beta   90.00
_cell.angle_gamma   90.00
#
_symmetry.space_group_name_H-M   'P 1'
#
loop_
_entity.id
_entity.type
_entity.pdbx_description
1 polymer ?
#
loop_
_entity_poly.entity_id
_entity_poly.type
_entity_poly.pdbx_seq_one_letter_code
_entity_poly.pdbx_strand_id
1 'polypeptide(L)'
;MPGDVYLQGLSFSYLVEAYYSIEDRGAAITYGGLGMYLLHQINSVEWRQVAGLLSILQGQMGQEEFSNILGQQRSQFISLIGVDGYDYLPKLLEEYKQN
;
A
#
# COMPACT_ATOMS: atom_id res chain seq x y z
N MET A 1 10.64 1.11 -17.68
CA MET A 1 9.50 1.58 -18.50
C MET A 1 8.21 1.44 -17.70
N PRO A 2 7.07 2.09 -18.06
CA PRO A 2 5.80 1.94 -17.33
C PRO A 2 5.33 0.49 -17.15
N GLY A 3 5.70 -0.40 -18.07
CA GLY A 3 5.44 -1.84 -17.96
C GLY A 3 6.12 -2.52 -16.76
N ASP A 4 7.32 -2.08 -16.36
CA ASP A 4 8.02 -2.65 -15.20
C ASP A 4 7.35 -2.22 -13.89
N VAL A 5 6.81 -1.00 -13.85
CA VAL A 5 6.09 -0.43 -12.70
C VAL A 5 4.74 -1.11 -12.53
N TYR A 6 4.02 -1.38 -13.62
CA TYR A 6 2.77 -2.15 -13.58
C TYR A 6 2.99 -3.56 -13.04
N LEU A 7 3.98 -4.28 -13.55
CA LEU A 7 4.29 -5.64 -13.08
C LEU A 7 4.73 -5.66 -11.61
N GLN A 8 5.52 -4.68 -11.17
CA GLN A 8 5.89 -4.54 -9.75
C GLN A 8 4.67 -4.24 -8.88
N GLY A 9 3.83 -3.28 -9.28
CA GLY A 9 2.60 -2.93 -8.57
C GLY A 9 1.64 -4.12 -8.45
N LEU A 10 1.46 -4.88 -9.52
CA LEU A 10 0.61 -6.08 -9.51
C LEU A 10 1.22 -7.20 -8.66
N SER A 11 2.54 -7.39 -8.72
CA SER A 11 3.24 -8.35 -7.86
C SER A 11 3.06 -8.01 -6.38
N PHE A 12 3.13 -6.72 -6.04
CA PHE A 12 2.88 -6.26 -4.67
C PHE A 12 1.43 -6.46 -4.23
N SER A 13 0.45 -6.27 -5.13
CA SER A 13 -0.95 -6.59 -4.85
C SER A 13 -1.13 -8.05 -4.41
N TYR A 14 -0.54 -9.00 -5.14
CA TYR A 14 -0.57 -10.42 -4.76
C TYR A 14 0.16 -10.70 -3.44
N LEU A 15 1.25 -10.00 -3.17
CA LEU A 15 1.98 -10.14 -1.90
C LEU A 15 1.15 -9.69 -0.71
N VAL A 16 0.30 -8.66 -0.85
CA VAL A 16 -0.61 -8.25 0.25
C VAL A 16 -1.52 -9.39 0.66
N GLU A 17 -2.14 -10.07 -0.30
CA GLU A 17 -3.04 -11.20 -0.02
C GLU A 17 -2.28 -12.36 0.64
N ALA A 18 -1.07 -12.66 0.17
CA ALA A 18 -0.23 -13.68 0.77
C ALA A 18 0.17 -13.34 2.21
N TYR A 19 0.66 -12.12 2.46
CA TYR A 19 1.06 -11.68 3.80
C TYR A 19 -0.12 -11.54 4.74
N TYR A 20 -1.28 -11.11 4.23
CA TYR A 20 -2.54 -11.11 4.97
C TYR A 20 -2.90 -12.52 5.45
N SER A 21 -2.76 -13.54 4.58
CA SER A 21 -3.10 -14.93 4.91
C SER A 21 -2.20 -15.56 5.99
N ILE A 22 -0.99 -15.04 6.18
CA ILE A 22 -0.05 -15.50 7.21
C ILE A 22 0.06 -14.54 8.40
N GLU A 23 -0.87 -13.58 8.51
CA GLU A 23 -0.96 -12.58 9.58
C GLU A 23 0.27 -11.66 9.71
N ASP A 24 1.12 -11.58 8.69
CA ASP A 24 2.23 -10.62 8.64
C ASP A 24 1.73 -9.24 8.21
N ARG A 25 1.18 -8.52 9.19
CA ARG A 25 0.61 -7.19 9.02
C ARG A 25 1.64 -6.17 8.56
N GLY A 26 2.90 -6.30 9.01
CA GLY A 26 3.99 -5.41 8.65
C GLY A 26 4.29 -5.46 7.16
N ALA A 27 4.50 -6.67 6.65
CA ALA A 27 4.73 -6.88 5.23
C ALA A 27 3.49 -6.54 4.39
N ALA A 28 2.28 -6.92 4.83
CA ALA A 28 1.05 -6.62 4.11
C ALA A 28 0.82 -5.11 3.94
N ILE A 29 1.05 -4.30 4.99
CA ILE A 29 0.93 -2.84 4.92
C ILE A 29 2.02 -2.24 4.04
N THR A 30 3.25 -2.75 4.15
CA THR A 30 4.40 -2.25 3.40
C THR A 30 4.23 -2.46 1.89
N TYR A 31 4.04 -3.71 1.49
CA TYR A 31 3.86 -4.05 0.08
C TYR A 31 2.54 -3.51 -0.46
N GLY A 32 1.49 -3.45 0.36
CA GLY A 32 0.22 -2.84 -0.04
C GLY A 32 0.35 -1.36 -0.31
N GLY A 33 1.03 -0.60 0.56
CA GLY A 33 1.28 0.82 0.32
C GLY A 33 2.07 1.04 -0.97
N LEU A 34 3.15 0.27 -1.17
CA LEU A 34 3.97 0.35 -2.38
C LEU A 34 3.17 0.02 -3.65
N GLY A 35 2.45 -1.10 -3.63
CA GLY A 35 1.62 -1.55 -4.75
C GLY A 35 0.53 -0.55 -5.09
N MET A 36 -0.19 -0.05 -4.08
CA MET A 36 -1.23 0.97 -4.24
C MET A 36 -0.66 2.24 -4.90
N TYR A 37 0.46 2.76 -4.40
CA TYR A 37 1.07 3.98 -4.94
C TYR A 37 1.57 3.79 -6.38
N LEU A 38 2.28 2.70 -6.66
CA LEU A 38 2.85 2.44 -7.99
C LEU A 38 1.74 2.25 -9.05
N LEU A 39 0.68 1.52 -8.72
CA LEU A 39 -0.48 1.33 -9.60
C LEU A 39 -1.25 2.65 -9.79
N HIS A 40 -1.39 3.45 -8.73
CA HIS A 40 -2.01 4.77 -8.83
C HIS A 40 -1.21 5.72 -9.74
N GLN A 41 0.12 5.74 -9.62
CA GLN A 41 1.00 6.58 -10.43
C GLN A 41 0.85 6.35 -11.95
N ILE A 42 0.47 5.12 -12.35
CA ILE A 42 0.23 4.75 -13.74
C ILE A 42 -1.26 4.75 -14.13
N ASN A 43 -2.13 5.26 -13.26
CA ASN A 43 -3.59 5.29 -13.44
C ASN A 43 -4.23 3.89 -13.64
N SER A 44 -3.64 2.84 -13.05
CA SER A 44 -4.13 1.46 -13.14
C SER A 44 -5.26 1.22 -12.14
N VAL A 45 -6.42 0.72 -12.59
CA VAL A 45 -7.62 0.54 -11.76
C VAL A 45 -7.40 -0.41 -10.56
N GLU A 46 -6.41 -1.29 -10.68
CA GLU A 46 -6.00 -2.27 -9.69
C GLU A 46 -5.51 -1.65 -8.37
N TRP A 47 -5.11 -0.36 -8.36
CA TRP A 47 -4.74 0.34 -7.11
C TRP A 47 -5.90 0.32 -6.09
N ARG A 48 -7.15 0.33 -6.57
CA ARG A 48 -8.36 0.28 -5.73
C ARG A 48 -8.54 -1.06 -5.02
N GLN A 49 -8.11 -2.17 -5.64
CA GLN A 49 -8.14 -3.49 -5.00
C GLN A 49 -7.20 -3.51 -3.79
N VAL A 50 -5.98 -3.00 -3.97
CA VAL A 50 -4.98 -2.90 -2.91
C VAL A 50 -5.45 -1.97 -1.80
N ALA A 51 -6.02 -0.81 -2.16
CA ALA A 51 -6.59 0.13 -1.19
C ALA A 51 -7.73 -0.49 -0.38
N GLY A 52 -8.57 -1.33 -0.99
CA GLY A 52 -9.62 -2.10 -0.30
C GLY A 52 -9.05 -3.03 0.77
N LEU A 53 -8.01 -3.80 0.43
CA LEU A 53 -7.34 -4.70 1.38
C LEU A 53 -6.68 -3.93 2.53
N LEU A 54 -5.98 -2.82 2.23
CA LEU A 54 -5.39 -1.94 3.24
C LEU A 54 -6.45 -1.31 4.15
N SER A 55 -7.60 -0.94 3.61
CA SER A 55 -8.73 -0.40 4.38
C SER A 55 -9.29 -1.42 5.36
N ILE A 56 -9.43 -2.68 4.93
CA ILE A 56 -9.84 -3.80 5.80
C ILE A 56 -8.82 -4.01 6.93
N LEU A 57 -7.53 -4.10 6.56
CA LEU A 57 -6.44 -4.24 7.52
C LEU A 57 -6.43 -3.11 8.56
N GLN A 58 -6.55 -1.86 8.10
CA GLN A 58 -6.63 -0.70 8.99
C GLN A 58 -7.87 -0.76 9.89
N GLY A 59 -9.02 -1.21 9.38
CA GLY A 59 -10.23 -1.40 10.17
C GLY A 59 -10.12 -2.47 11.25
N GLN A 60 -9.36 -3.54 10.99
CA GLN A 60 -9.15 -4.65 11.94
C GLN A 60 -8.19 -4.29 13.09
N MET A 61 -7.14 -3.51 12.82
CA MET A 61 -6.12 -3.17 13.83
C MET A 61 -6.27 -1.77 14.44
N GLY A 62 -7.06 -0.90 13.80
CA GLY A 62 -7.20 0.50 14.19
C GLY A 62 -6.19 1.41 13.47
N GLN A 63 -6.55 2.68 13.39
CA GLN A 63 -5.77 3.69 12.65
C GLN A 63 -4.40 3.98 13.30
N GLU A 64 -4.32 3.98 14.63
CA GLU A 64 -3.07 4.23 15.34
C GLU A 64 -2.03 3.12 15.06
N GLU A 65 -2.43 1.86 15.17
CA GLU A 65 -1.54 0.73 14.95
C GLU A 65 -1.08 0.65 13.49
N PHE A 66 -2.00 0.89 12.54
CA PHE A 66 -1.66 0.96 11.13
C PHE A 66 -0.62 2.07 10.86
N SER A 67 -0.83 3.25 11.44
CA SER A 67 0.09 4.39 11.28
C SER A 67 1.45 4.14 11.93
N ASN A 68 1.47 3.44 13.07
CA ASN A 68 2.70 3.01 13.73
C ASN A 68 3.51 2.05 12.85
N ILE A 69 2.88 1.00 12.30
CA ILE A 69 3.54 0.05 11.40
C ILE A 69 4.05 0.75 10.14
N LEU A 70 3.25 1.64 9.56
CA LEU A 70 3.63 2.42 8.39
C LEU A 70 4.84 3.33 8.70
N GLY A 71 4.88 3.94 9.89
CA GLY A 71 6.00 4.74 10.39
C GLY A 71 7.28 3.93 10.64
N GLN A 72 7.16 2.71 11.16
CA GLN A 72 8.31 1.81 11.37
C GLN A 72 8.98 1.44 10.05
N GLN A 73 8.21 1.32 8.96
CA GLN A 73 8.70 0.94 7.64
C GLN A 73 9.01 2.14 6.73
N ARG A 74 8.99 3.36 7.28
CA ARG A 74 9.20 4.62 6.54
C ARG A 74 10.47 4.63 5.68
N SER A 75 11.58 4.12 6.21
CA SER A 75 12.86 4.08 5.47
C SER A 75 12.76 3.24 4.18
N GLN A 76 12.01 2.13 4.24
CA GLN A 76 11.81 1.26 3.10
C GLN A 76 10.94 1.94 2.04
N PHE A 77 9.84 2.57 2.44
CA PHE A 77 8.99 3.35 1.53
C PHE A 77 9.78 4.45 0.82
N ILE A 78 10.51 5.28 1.57
CA ILE A 78 11.27 6.40 1.00
C ILE A 78 12.31 5.92 -0.01
N SER A 79 12.95 4.78 0.23
CA SER A 79 13.93 4.22 -0.69
C SER A 79 13.33 3.80 -2.04
N LEU A 80 12.04 3.47 -2.10
CA LEU A 80 11.38 3.02 -3.33
C LEU A 80 10.54 4.10 -4.01
N ILE A 81 9.75 4.85 -3.25
CA ILE A 81 8.75 5.81 -3.78
C ILE A 81 9.06 7.27 -3.40
N GLY A 82 10.18 7.52 -2.71
CA GLY A 82 10.55 8.84 -2.22
C GLY A 82 9.72 9.30 -1.02
N VAL A 83 10.08 10.48 -0.50
CA VAL A 83 9.38 11.10 0.63
C VAL A 83 7.96 11.50 0.23
N ASP A 84 7.79 12.10 -0.94
CA ASP A 84 6.49 12.55 -1.44
C ASP A 84 5.53 11.36 -1.63
N GLY A 85 6.02 10.22 -2.12
CA GLY A 85 5.22 9.02 -2.26
C GLY A 85 4.73 8.48 -0.93
N TYR A 86 5.62 8.41 0.08
CA TYR A 86 5.26 7.97 1.44
C TYR A 86 4.22 8.90 2.08
N ASP A 87 4.42 10.22 1.99
CA ASP A 87 3.49 11.21 2.56
C ASP A 87 2.12 11.23 1.84
N TYR A 88 2.06 10.69 0.62
CA TYR A 88 0.82 10.56 -0.14
C TYR A 88 0.02 9.28 0.18
N LEU A 89 0.64 8.23 0.75
CA LEU A 89 -0.04 6.96 1.05
C LEU A 89 -1.31 7.11 1.91
N PRO A 90 -1.29 7.86 3.04
CA PRO A 90 -2.49 8.03 3.85
C PRO A 90 -3.59 8.77 3.09
N LYS A 91 -3.22 9.78 2.29
CA LYS A 91 -4.16 10.57 1.47
C LYS A 91 -4.82 9.69 0.41
N LEU A 92 -4.04 8.86 -0.26
CA LEU A 92 -4.55 7.95 -1.29
C LEU A 92 -5.54 6.93 -0.71
N LEU A 93 -5.28 6.45 0.51
CA LEU A 93 -6.21 5.56 1.20
C LEU A 93 -7.49 6.29 1.66
N GLU A 94 -7.40 7.55 2.06
CA GLU A 94 -8.56 8.40 2.34
C GLU A 94 -9.38 8.68 1.07
N GLU A 95 -8.72 9.01 -0.04
CA GLU A 95 -9.35 9.21 -1.35
C GLU A 95 -10.13 7.96 -1.79
N TYR A 96 -9.58 6.77 -1.55
CA TYR A 96 -10.29 5.51 -1.80
C TYR A 96 -11.55 5.37 -0.95
N LYS A 97 -11.49 5.72 0.34
CA LYS A 97 -12.63 5.57 1.27
C LYS A 97 -13.76 6.58 1.04
N GLN A 98 -13.45 7.71 0.42
CA GLN A 98 -14.41 8.79 0.13
C GLN A 98 -15.14 8.60 -1.21
N ASN A 99 -14.66 7.69 -2.07
CA ASN A 99 -15.26 7.34 -3.36
C ASN A 99 -16.04 6.02 -3.29
#